data_AF-A0A246GEM8-F1
#
_entry.id   AF-A0A246GEM8-F1
#
_cell.length_a   1.000
_cell.length_b   1.000
_cell.length_c   1.000
_cell.angle_alpha   90.00
_cell.angle_beta   90.00
_cell.angle_gamma   90.00
#
_symmetry.space_group_name_H-M   'P 1'
#
loop_
_entity.id
_entity.type
_entity.pdbx_description
1 polymer ?
#
loop_
_entity_poly.entity_id
_entity_poly.type
_entity_poly.pdbx_seq_one_letter_code
_entity_poly.pdbx_strand_id
1 'polypeptide(L)'
;MINPHAHHIVFKKGRGAMVKYLDKSKAILEKHGIDWLKGKENLVWAPNKNHSTKAAKYVSEALEKADKLGGKESVIKELENLGKSFADDTINTLF
;
A
#
# COMPACT_ATOMS: atom_id res chain seq x y z
N MET A 1 16.11 -9.19 -6.12
CA MET A 1 15.04 -9.62 -5.19
C MET A 1 14.94 -11.14 -5.19
N ILE A 2 14.69 -11.75 -4.03
CA ILE A 2 14.44 -13.19 -3.91
C ILE A 2 12.94 -13.44 -3.99
N ASN A 3 12.50 -14.39 -4.83
CA ASN A 3 11.09 -14.76 -5.02
C ASN A 3 10.13 -13.56 -5.24
N PRO A 4 10.35 -12.73 -6.27
CA PRO A 4 9.52 -11.55 -6.50
C PRO A 4 8.16 -11.90 -7.11
N HIS A 5 7.15 -11.07 -6.85
CA HIS A 5 5.84 -11.14 -7.51
C HIS A 5 5.27 -9.73 -7.73
N ALA A 6 4.20 -9.63 -8.53
CA ALA A 6 3.39 -8.43 -8.64
C ALA A 6 2.64 -8.20 -7.32
N HIS A 7 3.23 -7.39 -6.46
CA HIS A 7 2.80 -7.15 -5.09
C HIS A 7 1.82 -5.99 -5.03
N HIS A 8 0.67 -6.22 -4.38
CA HIS A 8 -0.29 -5.16 -4.06
C HIS A 8 0.21 -4.35 -2.86
N ILE A 9 0.50 -3.05 -3.04
CA ILE A 9 0.95 -2.17 -1.94
C ILE A 9 -0.14 -2.10 -0.86
N VAL A 10 -1.38 -1.83 -1.27
CA VAL A 10 -2.60 -2.09 -0.48
C VAL A 10 -3.04 -3.52 -0.74
N PHE A 11 -2.82 -4.42 0.21
CA PHE A 11 -3.04 -5.86 0.02
C PHE A 11 -4.46 -6.21 -0.44
N LYS A 12 -4.55 -7.19 -1.36
CA LYS A 12 -5.82 -7.70 -1.88
C LYS A 12 -6.70 -8.30 -0.79
N LYS A 13 -6.12 -9.13 0.08
CA LYS A 13 -6.81 -9.84 1.17
C LYS A 13 -6.04 -9.69 2.47
N GLY A 14 -6.76 -9.72 3.59
CA GLY A 14 -6.23 -9.69 4.95
C GLY A 14 -7.13 -10.44 5.91
N ARG A 15 -6.71 -10.55 7.17
CA ARG A 15 -7.46 -11.23 8.24
C ARG A 15 -7.38 -10.47 9.56
N GLY A 16 -8.41 -10.63 10.41
CA GLY A 16 -8.48 -10.01 11.73
C GLY A 16 -8.33 -8.49 11.68
N ALA A 17 -7.49 -7.93 12.56
CA ALA A 17 -7.26 -6.49 12.64
C ALA A 17 -6.69 -5.85 11.37
N MET A 18 -6.18 -6.63 10.41
CA MET A 18 -5.69 -6.11 9.13
C MET A 18 -6.82 -5.57 8.25
N VAL A 19 -8.01 -6.18 8.30
CA VAL A 19 -9.13 -5.90 7.38
C VAL A 19 -9.50 -4.42 7.38
N LYS A 20 -9.63 -3.80 8.57
CA LYS A 20 -9.97 -2.38 8.69
C LYS A 20 -8.96 -1.43 8.01
N TYR A 21 -7.67 -1.80 7.97
CA TYR A 21 -6.63 -0.99 7.33
C TYR A 21 -6.68 -1.14 5.81
N LEU A 22 -6.98 -2.35 5.32
CA LEU A 22 -7.15 -2.60 3.90
C LEU A 22 -8.39 -1.89 3.37
N ASP A 23 -9.53 -1.98 4.07
CA ASP A 23 -10.77 -1.35 3.65
C ASP A 23 -10.63 0.18 3.60
N LYS A 24 -9.99 0.77 4.62
CA LYS A 24 -9.67 2.20 4.64
C LYS A 24 -8.77 2.60 3.46
N SER A 25 -7.71 1.84 3.21
CA SER A 25 -6.77 2.13 2.13
C SER A 25 -7.43 2.01 0.76
N LYS A 26 -8.23 0.96 0.53
CA LYS A 26 -8.98 0.75 -0.72
C LYS A 26 -9.98 1.88 -0.97
N ALA A 27 -10.71 2.31 0.06
CA ALA A 27 -11.63 3.43 -0.04
C ALA A 27 -10.92 4.74 -0.43
N ILE A 28 -9.70 4.99 0.09
CA ILE A 28 -8.88 6.14 -0.32
C ILE A 28 -8.49 6.03 -1.80
N LEU A 29 -8.08 4.85 -2.27
CA LEU A 29 -7.74 4.65 -3.68
C LEU A 29 -8.96 4.87 -4.59
N GLU A 30 -10.10 4.29 -4.25
CA GLU A 30 -11.35 4.42 -5.01
C GLU A 30 -11.86 5.87 -5.04
N LYS A 31 -11.74 6.61 -3.93
CA LYS A 31 -12.05 8.05 -3.85
C LYS A 31 -11.30 8.87 -4.91
N HIS A 32 -10.07 8.48 -5.25
CA HIS A 32 -9.24 9.17 -6.25
C HIS A 32 -9.29 8.53 -7.65
N GLY A 33 -10.20 7.57 -7.87
CA GLY A 33 -10.33 6.84 -9.13
C GLY A 33 -9.13 5.93 -9.44
N ILE A 34 -8.45 5.43 -8.40
CA ILE A 34 -7.36 4.45 -8.52
C ILE A 34 -7.97 3.07 -8.28
N ASP A 35 -7.87 2.17 -9.26
CA ASP A 35 -8.29 0.78 -9.10
C ASP A 35 -7.33 0.07 -8.15
N TRP A 36 -7.76 -0.23 -6.93
CA TRP A 36 -6.92 -0.88 -5.93
C TRP A 36 -6.52 -2.32 -6.32
N LEU A 37 -7.25 -2.97 -7.21
CA LEU A 37 -7.00 -4.36 -7.61
C LEU A 37 -6.10 -4.46 -8.83
N LYS A 38 -6.36 -3.65 -9.86
CA LYS A 38 -5.68 -3.71 -11.18
C LYS A 38 -4.90 -2.44 -11.53
N GLY A 39 -5.05 -1.36 -10.78
CA GLY A 39 -4.33 -0.12 -11.01
C GLY A 39 -2.83 -0.31 -10.85
N LYS A 40 -2.06 0.16 -11.84
CA LYS A 40 -0.60 0.07 -11.85
C LYS A 40 0.02 0.84 -10.67
N GLU A 41 -0.69 1.84 -10.16
CA GLU A 41 -0.29 2.67 -9.03
C GLU A 41 -0.19 1.84 -7.74
N ASN A 42 -1.00 0.78 -7.61
CA ASN A 42 -1.00 -0.08 -6.43
C ASN A 42 -0.19 -1.38 -6.63
N LEU A 43 0.56 -1.51 -7.72
CA LEU A 43 1.32 -2.71 -8.08
C LEU A 43 2.80 -2.41 -8.21
N VAL A 44 3.62 -3.23 -7.56
CA VAL A 44 5.09 -3.15 -7.63
C VAL A 44 5.69 -4.55 -7.68
N TRP A 45 6.85 -4.71 -8.34
CA TRP A 45 7.64 -5.92 -8.20
C TRP A 45 8.36 -5.89 -6.85
N ALA A 46 8.02 -6.81 -5.95
CA ALA A 46 8.62 -6.89 -4.61
C ALA A 46 8.84 -8.35 -4.16
N PRO A 47 9.76 -8.61 -3.20
CA PRO A 47 9.91 -9.93 -2.59
C PRO A 47 8.61 -10.44 -1.97
N ASN A 48 8.35 -11.74 -2.00
CA ASN A 48 7.15 -12.34 -1.40
C ASN A 48 7.19 -12.41 0.14
N LYS A 49 7.18 -11.25 0.80
CA LYS A 49 7.14 -11.08 2.27
C LYS A 49 6.51 -9.74 2.66
N ASN A 50 6.60 -9.35 3.93
CA ASN A 50 6.09 -8.08 4.48
C ASN A 50 4.56 -7.86 4.42
N HIS A 51 3.77 -8.92 4.21
CA HIS A 51 2.30 -8.93 4.28
C HIS A 51 1.77 -8.96 5.73
N SER A 52 2.24 -8.04 6.58
CA SER A 52 1.93 -8.01 8.01
C SER A 52 0.84 -6.99 8.34
N THR A 53 0.15 -7.18 9.47
CA THR A 53 -0.83 -6.19 9.97
C THR A 53 -0.18 -4.84 10.26
N LYS A 54 1.09 -4.82 10.70
CA LYS A 54 1.85 -3.58 10.93
C LYS A 54 2.09 -2.81 9.63
N ALA A 55 2.50 -3.51 8.57
CA ALA A 55 2.67 -2.91 7.24
C ALA A 55 1.34 -2.37 6.70
N ALA A 56 0.24 -3.14 6.81
CA ALA A 56 -1.09 -2.68 6.40
C ALA A 56 -1.54 -1.42 7.17
N LYS A 57 -1.28 -1.37 8.48
CA LYS A 57 -1.54 -0.18 9.31
C LYS A 57 -0.74 1.02 8.81
N TYR A 58 0.57 0.85 8.62
CA TYR A 58 1.46 1.92 8.17
C TYR A 58 1.04 2.47 6.80
N VAL A 59 0.78 1.59 5.83
CA VAL A 59 0.26 1.96 4.49
C VAL A 59 -1.03 2.77 4.63
N SER A 60 -1.96 2.32 5.47
CA SER A 60 -3.23 3.01 5.68
C SER A 60 -3.07 4.41 6.28
N GLU A 61 -2.14 4.60 7.22
CA GLU A 61 -1.86 5.89 7.87
C GLU A 61 -1.14 6.85 6.91
N ALA A 62 -0.19 6.33 6.12
CA ALA A 62 0.52 7.08 5.10
C ALA A 62 -0.43 7.60 4.00
N LEU A 63 -1.30 6.72 3.47
CA LEU A 63 -2.29 7.10 2.46
C LEU A 63 -3.33 8.08 2.98
N GLU A 64 -3.76 7.95 4.24
CA GLU A 64 -4.67 8.92 4.85
C GLU A 64 -4.03 10.30 4.97
N LYS A 65 -2.74 10.37 5.35
CA LYS A 65 -2.01 11.64 5.42
C LYS A 65 -1.89 12.27 4.03
N ALA A 66 -1.56 11.48 3.01
CA ALA A 66 -1.48 11.94 1.62
C ALA A 66 -2.83 12.45 1.10
N ASP A 67 -3.92 11.70 1.36
CA ASP A 67 -5.29 12.08 1.00
C ASP A 67 -5.69 13.44 1.58
N LYS A 68 -5.43 13.65 2.87
CA LYS A 68 -5.81 14.89 3.58
C LYS A 68 -5.02 16.12 3.13
N LEU A 69 -3.75 15.96 2.78
CA LEU A 69 -2.84 17.10 2.56
C LEU A 69 -2.68 17.47 1.09
N GLY A 70 -2.86 16.54 0.16
CA GLY A 70 -2.54 16.81 -1.25
C GLY A 70 -3.28 15.96 -2.27
N GLY A 71 -4.38 15.32 -1.88
CA GLY A 71 -5.31 14.64 -2.80
C GLY A 71 -4.65 13.57 -3.68
N LYS A 72 -5.18 13.38 -4.89
CA LYS A 72 -4.83 12.27 -5.80
C LYS A 72 -3.33 12.18 -6.08
N GLU A 73 -2.69 13.28 -6.44
CA GLU A 73 -1.26 13.28 -6.80
C GLU A 73 -0.39 12.87 -5.61
N SER A 74 -0.74 13.33 -4.41
CA SER A 74 -0.03 12.93 -3.20
C SER A 74 -0.26 11.46 -2.86
N VAL A 75 -1.46 10.93 -3.08
CA VAL A 75 -1.76 9.50 -2.90
C VAL A 75 -0.95 8.64 -3.87
N ILE A 76 -0.86 9.03 -5.15
CA ILE A 76 -0.04 8.31 -6.14
C ILE A 76 1.44 8.33 -5.74
N LYS A 77 1.96 9.51 -5.36
CA LYS A 77 3.34 9.65 -4.91
C LYS A 77 3.63 8.81 -3.66
N GLU A 78 2.70 8.74 -2.73
CA GLU A 78 2.85 7.92 -1.53
C GLU A 78 2.84 6.43 -1.86
N LEU A 79 2.00 5.97 -2.80
CA LEU A 79 2.06 4.60 -3.32
C LEU A 79 3.42 4.30 -3.97
N GLU A 80 3.97 5.22 -4.77
CA GLU A 80 5.31 5.05 -5.35
C GLU A 80 6.40 4.89 -4.28
N ASN A 81 6.34 5.69 -3.21
CA ASN A 81 7.28 5.61 -2.09
C ASN A 81 7.15 4.28 -1.33
N LEU A 82 5.92 3.90 -0.96
CA LEU A 82 5.64 2.63 -0.29
C LEU A 82 6.02 1.43 -1.17
N GLY A 83 5.77 1.52 -2.47
CA GLY A 83 6.15 0.52 -3.46
C GLY A 83 7.66 0.28 -3.48
N LYS A 84 8.46 1.36 -3.45
CA LYS A 84 9.92 1.27 -3.30
C LYS A 84 10.31 0.59 -1.98
N SER A 85 9.69 0.96 -0.87
CA SER A 85 9.96 0.31 0.42
C SER A 85 9.63 -1.18 0.44
N PHE A 86 8.59 -1.63 -0.28
CA PHE A 86 8.32 -3.06 -0.46
C PHE A 86 9.36 -3.72 -1.37
N ALA A 87 9.70 -3.10 -2.50
CA ALA A 87 10.68 -3.62 -3.46
C ALA A 87 12.08 -3.78 -2.85
N ASP A 88 12.48 -2.80 -2.06
CA ASP A 88 13.78 -2.73 -1.38
C ASP A 88 13.80 -3.48 -0.04
N ASP A 89 12.68 -4.08 0.36
CA ASP A 89 12.55 -4.81 1.62
C ASP A 89 12.86 -3.97 2.88
N THR A 90 12.44 -2.70 2.86
CA THR A 90 12.64 -1.74 3.96
C THR A 90 11.35 -1.33 4.65
N ILE A 91 10.17 -1.73 4.17
CA ILE A 91 8.87 -1.38 4.76
C ILE A 91 8.74 -1.73 6.24
N ASN A 92 9.43 -2.76 6.71
CA ASN A 92 9.43 -3.22 8.10
C ASN A 92 10.29 -2.35 9.05
N THR A 93 11.07 -1.40 8.53
CA THR A 93 11.87 -0.46 9.34
C THR A 93 11.15 0.86 9.61
N LEU A 94 9.97 1.06 9.01
CA LEU A 94 9.21 2.31 9.09
C LEU A 94 8.25 2.39 10.28
N PHE A 95 8.19 1.35 11.13
CA PHE A 95 7.27 1.25 12.27
C PHE A 95 7.83 0.43 13.44
#